data_AF-A0A975PC77-F1
#
_entry.id   AF-A0A975PC77-F1
#
_cell.length_a   1.000
_cell.length_b   1.000
_cell.length_c   1.000
_cell.angle_alpha   90.00
_cell.angle_beta   90.00
_cell.angle_gamma   90.00
#
_symmetry.space_group_name_H-M   'P 1'
#
loop_
_entity.id
_entity.type
_entity.pdbx_description
1 polymer ?
#
loop_
_entity_poly.entity_id
_entity_poly.type
_entity_poly.pdbx_seq_one_letter_code
_entity_poly.pdbx_strand_id
1 'polypeptide(L)' 'MYSNITIFVTCANDAPYEVRAGTETDAEQYSYGSDTCGPGFFNHGTIPFNNGPIVSLRVEVPEDTEYTLTVYGELA' A
#
# COMPACT_ATOMS: atom_id res chain seq x y z
N MET A 1 -5.05 -13.09 -15.61
CA MET A 1 -3.60 -12.93 -15.42
C MET A 1 -3.45 -12.20 -14.10
N TYR A 2 -2.58 -12.63 -13.20
CA TYR A 2 -2.39 -11.91 -11.92
C TYR A 2 -1.35 -10.81 -12.15
N SER A 3 -1.72 -9.57 -11.86
CA SER A 3 -0.76 -8.47 -11.80
C SER A 3 -0.40 -8.23 -10.34
N ASN A 4 0.79 -7.68 -10.11
CA ASN A 4 1.34 -7.48 -8.77
C ASN A 4 1.66 -6.00 -8.55
N ILE A 5 1.32 -5.49 -7.37
CA ILE A 5 1.80 -4.19 -6.91
C ILE A 5 2.63 -4.39 -5.66
N THR A 6 3.83 -3.79 -5.64
CA THR A 6 4.68 -3.72 -4.45
C THR A 6 4.61 -2.31 -3.88
N ILE A 7 4.41 -2.21 -2.56
CA ILE A 7 4.20 -0.95 -1.85
C ILE A 7 5.33 -0.72 -0.86
N PHE A 8 5.90 0.47 -0.90
CA PHE A 8 6.90 0.92 0.03
C PHE A 8 6.39 2.17 0.77
N VAL A 9 6.47 2.12 2.10
CA VAL A 9 6.06 3.22 2.98
C VAL A 9 7.26 3.61 3.83
N THR A 10 7.68 4.87 3.72
CA THR A 10 8.82 5.39 4.50
C THR A 10 8.36 6.59 5.30
N CYS A 11 8.76 6.69 6.56
CA CYS A 11 8.31 7.75 7.45
C CYS A 11 9.52 8.47 8.08
N ALA A 12 9.38 9.76 8.39
CA ALA A 12 10.46 10.52 9.02
C ALA A 12 10.78 10.04 10.45
N ASN A 13 9.79 9.47 11.13
CA ASN A 13 9.86 8.85 12.44
C ASN A 13 9.09 7.52 12.43
N ASP A 14 9.29 6.72 13.48
CA ASP A 14 8.52 5.50 13.65
C ASP A 14 7.03 5.83 13.79
N ALA A 15 6.21 5.26 12.90
CA ALA A 15 4.78 5.47 12.89
C ALA A 15 4.03 4.22 12.39
N PRO A 16 2.88 3.90 12.99
CA PRO A 16 2.04 2.83 12.46
C PRO A 16 1.44 3.26 11.12
N TYR A 17 1.28 2.31 10.20
CA TYR A 17 0.50 2.50 8.99
C TYR A 17 -0.34 1.27 8.66
N GLU A 18 -1.42 1.46 7.91
CA GLU A 18 -2.24 0.37 7.37
C GLU A 18 -2.37 0.52 5.86
N VAL A 19 -2.21 -0.57 5.13
CA VAL A 19 -2.44 -0.63 3.68
C VAL A 19 -3.73 -1.36 3.38
N ARG A 20 -4.59 -0.68 2.63
CA ARG A 20 -5.83 -1.25 2.10
C ARG A 20 -5.84 -1.16 0.57
N ALA A 21 -6.29 -2.22 -0.08
CA ALA A 21 -6.43 -2.25 -1.53
C ALA A 21 -7.76 -2.86 -1.95
N GLY A 22 -8.31 -2.34 -3.05
CA GLY A 22 -9.53 -2.84 -3.68
C GLY A 22 -9.53 -2.52 -5.17
N THR A 23 -10.51 -3.03 -5.90
CA THR A 23 -10.79 -2.58 -7.27
C THR A 23 -11.62 -1.30 -7.26
N GLU A 24 -11.64 -0.54 -8.36
CA GLU A 24 -12.50 0.67 -8.48
C GLU A 24 -13.99 0.37 -8.18
N THR A 25 -14.42 -0.86 -8.44
CA THR A 25 -15.80 -1.32 -8.20
C THR A 25 -16.05 -1.86 -6.80
N ASP A 26 -15.00 -2.12 -6.00
CA ASP A 26 -15.17 -2.56 -4.62
C ASP A 26 -15.50 -1.36 -3.75
N ALA A 27 -16.72 -1.32 -3.22
CA ALA A 27 -17.11 -0.37 -2.18
C ALA A 27 -16.29 -0.58 -0.88
N GLU A 28 -15.71 -1.76 -0.70
CA GLU A 28 -14.93 -2.16 0.46
C GLU A 28 -13.48 -2.44 0.06
N GLN A 29 -12.55 -1.63 0.57
CA GLN A 29 -11.12 -1.92 0.45
C GLN A 29 -10.74 -3.01 1.45
N TYR A 30 -9.98 -4.01 1.01
CA TYR A 30 -9.48 -5.08 1.87
C TYR A 30 -8.19 -4.66 2.55
N SER A 31 -8.07 -4.93 3.84
CA SER A 31 -6.82 -4.72 4.58
C SER A 31 -5.79 -5.77 4.19
N TYR A 32 -4.61 -5.33 3.75
CA TYR A 32 -3.47 -6.18 3.40
C TYR A 32 -2.41 -6.24 4.49
N GLY A 33 -2.59 -5.44 5.54
CA GLY A 33 -1.76 -5.48 6.74
C GLY A 33 -1.53 -4.10 7.32
N SER A 34 -1.11 -4.11 8.58
CA SER A 34 -0.55 -2.94 9.25
C SER A 34 0.86 -3.25 9.72
N ASP A 35 1.73 -2.25 9.71
CA ASP A 35 3.12 -2.36 10.16
C ASP A 35 3.61 -1.00 10.69
N THR A 36 4.87 -0.93 11.11
CA THR A 36 5.53 0.31 11.54
C THR A 36 6.53 0.75 10.48
N CYS A 37 6.30 1.92 9.88
CA CYS A 37 7.29 2.57 9.04
C CYS A 37 8.25 3.37 9.92
N GLY A 38 9.47 3.60 9.45
CA GLY A 38 10.45 4.47 10.12
C GLY A 38 11.39 5.12 9.10
N PRO A 39 12.48 5.76 9.56
CA PRO A 39 13.48 6.34 8.69
C PRO A 39 14.25 5.24 7.94
N GLY A 40 13.89 5.03 6.68
CA GLY A 40 14.47 3.97 5.83
C GLY A 40 13.47 3.47 4.79
N PHE A 41 13.90 2.55 3.93
CA PHE A 41 13.05 1.97 2.89
C PHE A 41 12.38 0.70 3.43
N PHE A 42 11.05 0.74 3.65
CA PHE A 42 10.30 -0.43 4.15
C PHE A 42 9.40 -0.98 3.07
N ASN A 43 9.58 -2.25 2.76
CA ASN A 43 8.71 -3.01 1.87
C ASN A 43 7.53 -3.53 2.68
N HIS A 44 6.33 -2.99 2.44
CA HIS A 44 5.11 -3.50 3.08
C HIS A 44 4.77 -4.91 2.55
N GLY A 45 4.97 -5.13 1.25
CA GLY A 45 4.70 -6.40 0.60
C GLY A 45 4.19 -6.25 -0.83
N THR A 46 3.89 -7.40 -1.44
CA THR A 46 3.33 -7.50 -2.79
C THR A 46 1.87 -7.93 -2.70
N ILE A 47 0.98 -7.13 -3.29
CA ILE A 47 -0.46 -7.38 -3.35
C ILE A 47 -0.80 -8.00 -4.71
N PRO A 48 -1.24 -9.28 -4.76
CA PRO A 48 -1.76 -9.86 -5.98
C PRO A 48 -3.20 -9.37 -6.22
N PHE A 49 -3.50 -8.94 -7.44
CA PHE A 49 -4.87 -8.57 -7.81
C PHE A 49 -5.34 -9.33 -9.05
N ASN A 50 -6.59 -9.76 -9.01
CA ASN A 50 -7.22 -10.59 -10.02
C ASN A 50 -8.10 -9.71 -10.92
N ASN A 51 -7.61 -9.40 -12.12
CA ASN A 51 -8.40 -8.88 -13.25
C ASN A 51 -9.30 -7.64 -12.96
N GLY A 52 -8.68 -6.51 -12.61
CA GLY A 52 -9.28 -5.19 -12.77
C GLY A 52 -8.23 -4.23 -13.36
N PRO A 53 -8.58 -3.33 -14.30
CA PRO A 53 -7.61 -2.40 -14.90
C PRO A 53 -7.14 -1.32 -13.91
N ILE A 54 -7.85 -1.13 -12.79
CA ILE A 54 -7.64 -0.05 -11.83
C ILE A 54 -7.66 -0.62 -10.42
N VAL A 55 -6.57 -0.40 -9.68
CA VAL A 55 -6.41 -0.72 -8.26
C VAL A 55 -6.51 0.57 -7.46
N SER A 56 -7.39 0.60 -6.47
CA SER A 56 -7.46 1.68 -5.48
C SER A 56 -6.59 1.30 -4.29
N LEU A 57 -5.62 2.15 -3.96
CA LEU A 57 -4.72 1.99 -2.82
C LEU A 57 -4.99 3.08 -1.80
N ARG A 58 -5.12 2.68 -0.53
CA ARG A 58 -5.20 3.60 0.59
C ARG A 58 -4.15 3.22 1.63
N VAL A 59 -3.36 4.21 2.02
CA VAL A 59 -2.41 4.08 3.12
C VAL A 59 -2.82 5.07 4.20
N GLU A 60 -3.13 4.57 5.38
CA GLU A 60 -3.49 5.37 6.55
C GLU A 60 -2.24 5.54 7.42
N VAL A 61 -1.80 6.78 7.60
CA VAL A 61 -0.65 7.17 8.44
C VAL A 61 -1.13 8.29 9.39
N PRO A 62 -0.64 8.38 10.64
CA PRO A 62 -1.03 9.46 11.56
C PRO A 62 -0.81 10.86 10.98
N GLU A 63 -1.72 11.80 11.29
CA GLU A 63 -1.78 13.14 10.68
C GLU A 63 -0.48 13.96 10.78
N ASP A 64 0.32 13.74 11.83
CA ASP A 64 1.57 14.46 12.09
C ASP A 64 2.83 13.72 11.60
N THR A 65 2.69 12.65 10.83
CA THR A 65 3.83 11.88 10.30
C THR A 65 4.11 12.27 8.85
N GLU A 66 5.30 12.85 8.59
CA GLU A 66 5.78 13.00 7.23
C GLU A 66 6.12 11.62 6.65
N TYR A 67 5.55 11.31 5.47
CA TYR A 67 5.74 10.03 4.82
C TYR A 67 5.95 10.17 3.30
N THR A 68 6.63 9.18 2.72
CA THR A 68 6.69 8.98 1.27
C THR A 68 6.10 7.62 0.94
N LEU A 69 5.19 7.60 -0.03
CA LEU A 69 4.59 6.39 -0.58
C LEU A 69 5.16 6.12 -1.97
N THR A 70 5.75 4.95 -2.16
CA THR A 70 6.23 4.50 -3.48
C THR A 70 5.52 3.20 -3.87
N VAL A 71 4.97 3.18 -5.09
CA VAL A 71 4.17 2.07 -5.61
C VAL A 71 4.78 1.59 -6.92
N TYR A 72 5.14 0.30 -6.97
CA TYR A 72 5.64 -0.35 -8.20
C TYR A 72 4.61 -1.36 -8.67
N GLY A 73 4.00 -1.11 -9.83
CA GLY A 73 3.14 -2.08 -10.50
C GLY A 73 3.92 -2.87 -11.54
N GLU A 74 3.88 -4.19 -11.46
CA GLU A 74 4.31 -5.09 -12.53
C GLU A 74 3.05 -5.62 -13.22
N LEU A 75 2.85 -5.21 -14.48
CA LEU A 75 1.79 -5.72 -15.33
C LEU A 75 2.27 -7.03 -15.97
N ALA A 76 1.57 -8.12 -15.68
CA ALA A 76 1.79 -9.41 -16.34
C ALA A 76 1.17 -9.42 -17.74
#